data_AF-A0A224XW14-F1
#
_entry.id   AF-A0A224XW14-F1
#
_cell.length_a   1.000
_cell.length_b   1.000
_cell.length_c   1.000
_cell.angle_alpha   90.00
_cell.angle_beta   90.00
_cell.angle_gamma   90.00
#
_symmetry.space_group_name_H-M   'P 1'
#
loop_
_entity.id
_entity.type
_entity.pdbx_description
1 polymer ?
#
loop_
_entity_poly.entity_id
_entity_poly.type
_entity_poly.pdbx_seq_one_letter_code
_entity_poly.pdbx_strand_id
1 'polypeptide(L)'
;MVHMESPLGLLPQFPSWSLVCRGPSSLYSHNLGLHDQPAFLAGSNYLLPWDVTLGEKDYLVPVAPEVIKRAQAVGYIAKSCKKLQRSSKDLITVKIFIGIEYECIRGHRFMSSAPGKVLKASGNGMVKENASKITKGNMPLYLPCPCGKVVAQLMRVHIVTPKAPVHVTIDPKVRPAPNPCPIFVTANQKPIALSQSAYWVLRLPFVYATDRNCYASPPHLKKLK
;
A
#
# COMPACT_ATOMS: atom_id res chain seq x y z
N MET A 1 -8.29 7.33 20.07
CA MET A 1 -7.37 7.39 18.89
C MET A 1 -7.63 8.67 18.12
N VAL A 2 -6.72 9.10 17.24
CA VAL A 2 -6.91 10.31 16.42
C VAL A 2 -7.81 9.99 15.22
N HIS A 3 -8.74 10.90 14.93
CA HIS A 3 -9.66 10.86 13.80
C HIS A 3 -9.78 12.26 13.16
N MET A 4 -10.43 12.34 12.00
CA MET A 4 -10.55 13.59 11.22
C MET A 4 -11.26 14.74 11.94
N GLU A 5 -12.03 14.45 13.00
CA GLU A 5 -12.72 15.47 13.82
C GLU A 5 -11.93 15.82 15.10
N SER A 6 -10.78 15.16 15.33
CA SER A 6 -9.90 15.49 16.45
C SER A 6 -9.25 16.86 16.25
N PRO A 7 -8.97 17.63 17.32
CA PRO A 7 -8.21 18.86 17.23
C PRO A 7 -6.85 18.68 16.52
N LEU A 8 -6.43 19.68 15.76
CA LEU A 8 -5.13 19.67 15.10
C LEU A 8 -4.00 19.56 16.13
N GLY A 9 -3.03 18.69 15.86
CA GLY A 9 -1.90 18.45 16.76
C GLY A 9 -2.21 17.54 17.95
N LEU A 10 -3.44 17.02 18.09
CA LEU A 10 -3.74 16.00 19.08
C LEU A 10 -2.91 14.74 18.79
N LEU A 11 -2.12 14.33 19.77
CA LEU A 11 -1.39 13.07 19.72
C LEU A 11 -2.27 11.92 20.20
N PRO A 12 -2.15 10.71 19.61
CA PRO A 12 -2.87 9.56 20.11
C PRO A 12 -2.34 9.17 21.49
N GLN A 13 -3.24 8.82 22.42
CA GLN A 13 -2.87 8.33 23.76
C GLN A 13 -2.01 7.06 23.70
N PHE A 14 -2.17 6.24 22.67
CA PHE A 14 -1.38 5.04 22.41
C PHE A 14 -1.10 4.91 20.90
N PRO A 15 0.09 4.43 20.48
CA PRO A 15 0.44 4.27 19.08
C PRO A 15 -0.30 3.07 18.46
N SER A 16 -1.53 3.31 17.99
CA SER A 16 -2.38 2.25 17.43
C SER A 16 -1.98 1.83 16.01
N TRP A 17 -1.26 2.71 15.31
CA TRP A 17 -0.74 2.49 13.97
C TRP A 17 0.78 2.29 14.04
N SER A 18 1.33 1.49 13.13
CA SER A 18 2.77 1.33 13.02
C SER A 18 3.17 1.19 11.56
N LEU A 19 4.09 2.03 11.10
CA LEU A 19 4.68 1.94 9.77
C LEU A 19 6.14 1.54 9.93
N VAL A 20 6.52 0.39 9.37
CA VAL A 20 7.86 -0.17 9.54
C VAL A 20 8.50 -0.42 8.18
N CYS A 21 9.71 0.09 7.99
CA CYS A 21 10.58 -0.33 6.89
C CYS A 21 11.18 -1.68 7.26
N ARG A 22 10.77 -2.74 6.55
CA ARG A 22 11.29 -4.11 6.73
C ARG A 22 12.70 -4.26 6.18
N GLY A 23 13.11 -3.40 5.25
CA GLY A 23 14.42 -3.45 4.60
C GLY A 23 14.33 -3.28 3.09
N PRO A 24 15.27 -3.85 2.32
CA PRO A 24 15.33 -3.66 0.87
C PRO A 24 14.12 -4.29 0.17
N SER A 25 13.74 -3.73 -0.98
CA SER A 25 12.63 -4.24 -1.81
C SER A 25 12.81 -5.70 -2.24
N SER A 26 14.05 -6.19 -2.29
CA SER A 26 14.39 -7.58 -2.63
C SER A 26 13.92 -8.62 -1.60
N LEU A 27 13.47 -8.18 -0.41
CA LEU A 27 12.80 -9.06 0.55
C LEU A 27 11.50 -9.66 0.02
N TYR A 28 10.88 -9.01 -0.98
CA TYR A 28 9.77 -9.58 -1.73
C TYR A 28 10.24 -10.08 -3.09
N SER A 29 9.84 -11.31 -3.43
CA SER A 29 10.03 -11.90 -4.76
C SER A 29 8.68 -12.19 -5.37
N HIS A 30 8.44 -11.75 -6.61
CA HIS A 30 7.20 -12.03 -7.31
C HIS A 30 7.01 -13.52 -7.65
N ASN A 31 8.11 -14.28 -7.75
CA ASN A 31 8.07 -15.72 -8.02
C ASN A 31 7.84 -16.57 -6.76
N LEU A 32 8.32 -16.10 -5.59
CA LEU A 32 8.24 -16.86 -4.33
C LEU A 32 7.19 -16.31 -3.36
N GLY A 33 6.70 -15.09 -3.59
CA GLY A 33 5.89 -14.36 -2.61
C GLY A 33 6.68 -14.00 -1.34
N LEU A 34 5.94 -13.76 -0.27
CA LEU A 34 6.47 -13.57 1.09
C LEU A 34 6.71 -14.94 1.76
N HIS A 35 7.76 -15.62 1.32
CA HIS A 35 8.10 -16.98 1.78
C HIS A 35 8.67 -17.01 3.22
N ASP A 36 9.18 -15.89 3.71
CA ASP A 36 9.72 -15.72 5.07
C ASP A 36 8.61 -15.53 6.13
N GLN A 37 7.34 -15.46 5.72
CA GLN A 37 6.24 -15.15 6.61
C GLN A 37 5.31 -16.34 6.81
N PRO A 38 5.13 -16.80 8.07
CA PRO A 38 4.29 -17.95 8.35
C PRO A 38 2.79 -17.60 8.30
N ALA A 39 2.00 -18.66 8.35
CA ALA A 39 0.54 -18.66 8.53
C ALA A 39 -0.30 -18.08 7.38
N PHE A 40 0.31 -17.79 6.23
CA PHE A 40 -0.45 -17.52 5.01
C PHE A 40 -1.15 -18.77 4.50
N LEU A 41 -2.41 -18.62 4.09
CA LEU A 41 -3.11 -19.65 3.34
C LEU A 41 -2.38 -19.92 2.02
N ALA A 42 -2.40 -21.17 1.57
CA ALA A 42 -1.68 -21.61 0.38
C ALA A 42 -1.98 -20.71 -0.83
N GLY A 43 -0.91 -20.19 -1.46
CA GLY A 43 -1.00 -19.33 -2.65
C GLY A 43 -1.51 -17.90 -2.38
N SER A 44 -1.68 -17.48 -1.13
CA SER A 44 -2.21 -16.14 -0.79
C SER A 44 -1.14 -15.15 -0.28
N ASN A 45 0.13 -15.54 -0.26
CA ASN A 45 1.27 -14.77 0.26
C ASN A 45 1.95 -13.87 -0.80
N TYR A 46 1.21 -13.46 -1.83
CA TYR A 46 1.76 -12.66 -2.93
C TYR A 46 1.23 -11.22 -2.89
N LEU A 47 2.03 -10.28 -3.39
CA LEU A 47 1.61 -8.90 -3.56
C LEU A 47 1.11 -8.69 -5.00
N LEU A 48 0.20 -7.73 -5.18
CA LEU A 48 -0.33 -7.35 -6.48
C LEU A 48 0.62 -6.35 -7.15
N PRO A 49 1.03 -6.56 -8.41
CA PRO A 49 1.76 -5.56 -9.17
C PRO A 49 0.85 -4.37 -9.51
N TRP A 50 1.39 -3.17 -9.40
CA TRP A 50 0.77 -1.92 -9.82
C TRP A 50 1.72 -1.19 -10.77
N ASP A 51 1.37 -1.18 -12.04
CA ASP A 51 2.08 -0.38 -13.04
C ASP A 51 1.56 1.05 -13.01
N VAL A 52 2.45 2.00 -12.72
CA VAL A 52 2.16 3.43 -12.66
C VAL A 52 2.92 4.12 -13.77
N THR A 53 2.19 4.73 -14.70
CA THR A 53 2.76 5.51 -15.79
C THR A 53 2.82 6.98 -15.40
N LEU A 54 4.02 7.54 -15.39
CA LEU A 54 4.32 8.92 -15.05
C LEU A 54 4.60 9.71 -16.34
N GLY A 55 4.04 10.91 -16.44
CA GLY A 55 4.29 11.83 -17.55
C GLY A 55 4.99 13.12 -17.10
N GLU A 56 5.12 14.05 -18.04
CA GLU A 56 5.83 15.33 -17.86
C GLU A 56 5.32 16.19 -16.68
N LYS A 57 4.04 16.06 -16.31
CA LYS A 57 3.43 16.78 -15.20
C LYS A 57 3.71 16.16 -13.82
N ASP A 58 4.18 14.92 -13.79
CA ASP A 58 4.40 14.16 -12.56
C ASP A 58 5.84 14.30 -12.02
N TYR A 59 6.72 14.99 -12.75
CA TYR A 59 8.07 15.30 -12.29
C TYR A 59 8.03 16.43 -11.25
N LEU A 60 8.35 16.07 -10.00
CA LEU A 60 8.47 17.03 -8.90
C LEU A 60 9.62 18.04 -9.07
N VAL A 61 10.54 17.76 -9.99
CA VAL A 61 11.60 18.68 -10.39
C VAL A 61 11.35 19.05 -11.85
N PRO A 62 10.86 20.27 -12.14
CA PRO A 62 11.12 20.86 -13.44
C PRO A 62 12.64 20.96 -13.51
N VAL A 63 13.28 20.17 -14.37
CA VAL A 63 14.70 20.39 -14.64
C VAL A 63 14.78 21.79 -15.21
N ALA A 64 15.28 22.75 -14.41
CA ALA A 64 15.35 24.14 -14.82
C ALA A 64 16.11 24.21 -16.16
N PRO A 65 15.61 24.95 -17.17
CA PRO A 65 16.25 25.01 -18.49
C PRO A 65 17.75 25.38 -18.42
N GLU A 66 18.16 26.08 -17.37
CA GLU A 66 19.53 26.47 -17.10
C GLU A 66 20.48 25.31 -16.74
N VAL A 67 19.97 24.26 -16.07
CA VAL A 67 20.74 23.04 -15.76
C VAL A 67 21.01 22.26 -17.05
N ILE A 68 20.03 22.23 -17.95
CA ILE A 68 20.18 21.64 -19.30
C ILE A 68 21.20 22.42 -20.13
N LYS A 69 21.12 23.76 -20.12
CA LYS A 69 22.08 24.63 -20.85
C LYS A 69 23.51 24.50 -20.32
N ARG A 70 23.72 24.42 -19.00
CA ARG A 70 25.05 24.21 -18.41
C ARG A 70 25.63 22.82 -18.74
N ALA A 71 24.81 21.78 -18.73
CA ALA A 71 25.23 20.43 -19.14
C ALA A 71 25.61 20.36 -20.63
N GLN A 72 24.98 21.17 -21.48
CA GLN A 72 25.32 21.31 -22.90
C GLN A 72 26.61 22.11 -23.12
N ALA A 73 26.89 23.11 -22.29
CA ALA A 73 28.10 23.95 -22.39
C ALA A 73 29.40 23.22 -21.97
N VAL A 74 29.33 22.21 -21.11
CA VAL A 74 30.50 21.48 -20.58
C VAL A 74 30.86 20.25 -21.44
N GLY A 75 30.26 20.09 -22.64
CA GLY A 75 30.68 19.11 -23.65
C GLY A 75 30.48 17.63 -23.31
N TYR A 76 30.00 17.28 -22.12
CA TYR A 76 29.94 15.88 -21.66
C TYR A 76 28.78 15.06 -22.24
N ILE A 77 27.82 15.68 -22.96
CA ILE A 77 26.61 14.99 -23.48
C ILE A 77 26.28 15.42 -24.93
N ALA A 78 27.29 15.70 -25.77
CA ALA A 78 27.03 16.16 -27.15
C ALA A 78 26.67 15.04 -28.15
N LYS A 79 26.79 13.75 -27.79
CA LYS A 79 26.53 12.64 -28.73
C LYS A 79 25.22 11.87 -28.52
N SER A 80 24.49 12.07 -27.43
CA SER A 80 23.23 11.33 -27.17
C SER A 80 21.95 12.17 -27.38
N CYS A 81 22.05 13.51 -27.37
CA CYS A 81 20.87 14.39 -27.43
C CYS A 81 20.23 14.53 -28.83
N LYS A 82 20.90 14.12 -29.92
CA LYS A 82 20.29 14.16 -31.27
C LYS A 82 19.30 13.01 -31.55
N LYS A 83 19.20 12.01 -30.67
CA LYS A 83 18.19 10.93 -30.76
C LYS A 83 16.91 11.21 -29.97
N LEU A 84 16.82 12.34 -29.28
CA LEU A 84 15.70 12.71 -28.40
C LEU A 84 14.52 13.41 -29.13
N GLN A 85 14.60 13.57 -30.45
CA GLN A 85 13.59 14.31 -31.24
C GLN A 85 12.64 13.42 -32.06
N ARG A 86 12.60 12.10 -31.81
CA ARG A 86 11.80 11.19 -32.67
C ARG A 86 11.00 10.06 -31.98
N SER A 87 10.70 10.15 -30.69
CA SER A 87 9.81 9.15 -30.08
C SER A 87 8.88 9.77 -29.05
N SER A 88 7.58 9.59 -29.28
CA SER A 88 6.42 9.85 -28.42
C SER A 88 6.72 10.19 -26.95
N LYS A 89 6.26 11.37 -26.50
CA LYS A 89 5.96 11.78 -25.09
C LYS A 89 6.55 10.81 -24.05
N ASP A 90 7.70 11.14 -23.45
CA ASP A 90 8.43 10.29 -22.50
C ASP A 90 7.61 9.92 -21.26
N LEU A 91 6.85 8.83 -21.36
CA LEU A 91 6.10 8.22 -20.27
C LEU A 91 6.99 7.18 -19.57
N ILE A 92 7.27 7.37 -18.28
CA ILE A 92 8.02 6.40 -17.47
C ILE A 92 7.02 5.51 -16.74
N THR A 93 7.04 4.20 -17.02
CA THR A 93 6.24 3.24 -16.26
C THR A 93 7.08 2.58 -15.18
N VAL A 94 6.64 2.68 -13.92
CA VAL A 94 7.26 2.03 -12.75
C VAL A 94 6.32 1.01 -12.15
N LYS A 95 6.88 -0.01 -11.49
CA LYS A 95 6.10 -1.09 -10.86
C LYS A 95 6.22 -1.04 -9.35
N ILE A 96 5.10 -0.85 -8.67
CA ILE A 96 4.95 -0.93 -7.21
C ILE A 96 4.27 -2.25 -6.89
N PHE A 97 4.58 -2.90 -5.77
CA PHE A 97 3.80 -4.06 -5.31
C PHE A 97 3.04 -3.74 -4.04
N ILE A 98 1.75 -4.08 -4.01
CA ILE A 98 0.85 -3.77 -2.90
C ILE A 98 0.15 -5.06 -2.42
N GLY A 99 0.13 -5.28 -1.12
CA GLY A 99 -0.63 -6.37 -0.49
C GLY A 99 -1.56 -5.85 0.58
N ILE A 100 -2.80 -6.36 0.58
CA ILE A 100 -3.82 -6.06 1.60
C ILE A 100 -4.03 -7.32 2.42
N GLU A 101 -3.43 -7.37 3.61
CA GLU A 101 -3.35 -8.56 4.43
C GLU A 101 -4.45 -8.61 5.48
N TYR A 102 -5.22 -9.70 5.45
CA TYR A 102 -6.21 -10.03 6.48
C TYR A 102 -5.67 -11.13 7.39
N GLU A 103 -6.01 -11.06 8.67
CA GLU A 103 -5.67 -12.06 9.68
C GLU A 103 -6.92 -12.41 10.49
N CYS A 104 -7.19 -13.70 10.70
CA CYS A 104 -8.28 -14.14 11.56
C CYS A 104 -7.80 -14.47 12.97
N ILE A 105 -8.75 -14.62 13.91
CA ILE A 105 -8.44 -14.93 15.33
C ILE A 105 -7.70 -16.27 15.54
N ARG A 106 -7.66 -17.15 14.53
CA ARG A 106 -6.89 -18.40 14.56
C ARG A 106 -5.46 -18.22 14.05
N GLY A 107 -5.07 -17.02 13.63
CA GLY A 107 -3.76 -16.70 13.07
C GLY A 107 -3.61 -16.97 11.58
N HIS A 108 -4.65 -17.43 10.87
CA HIS A 108 -4.57 -17.58 9.41
C HIS A 108 -4.54 -16.22 8.71
N ARG A 109 -3.61 -16.07 7.78
CA ARG A 109 -3.36 -14.85 7.03
C ARG A 109 -3.63 -15.05 5.56
N PHE A 110 -4.07 -14.01 4.87
CA PHE A 110 -4.20 -14.04 3.41
C PHE A 110 -4.20 -12.64 2.84
N MET A 111 -3.65 -12.49 1.63
CA MET A 111 -3.80 -11.25 0.86
C MET A 111 -5.15 -11.21 0.15
N SER A 112 -5.65 -10.01 -0.08
CA SER A 112 -6.85 -9.75 -0.88
C SER A 112 -6.50 -9.05 -2.18
N SER A 113 -7.12 -9.50 -3.28
CA SER A 113 -6.88 -8.95 -4.62
C SER A 113 -7.89 -7.91 -5.08
N ALA A 114 -9.02 -7.84 -4.39
CA ALA A 114 -10.08 -6.87 -4.59
C ALA A 114 -10.99 -6.85 -3.34
N PRO A 115 -11.80 -5.81 -3.14
CA PRO A 115 -12.81 -5.81 -2.07
C PRO A 115 -13.65 -7.11 -2.10
N GLY A 116 -13.65 -7.87 -1.00
CA GLY A 116 -14.38 -9.14 -0.92
C GLY A 116 -13.68 -10.38 -1.50
N LYS A 117 -12.51 -10.23 -2.15
CA LYS A 117 -11.84 -11.32 -2.86
C LYS A 117 -10.49 -11.67 -2.25
N VAL A 118 -10.32 -12.93 -1.89
CA VAL A 118 -9.03 -13.48 -1.47
C VAL A 118 -8.12 -13.70 -2.67
N LEU A 119 -6.87 -13.27 -2.56
CA LEU A 119 -5.84 -13.51 -3.56
C LEU A 119 -5.47 -15.00 -3.57
N LYS A 120 -5.43 -15.57 -4.77
CA LYS A 120 -4.88 -16.91 -5.01
C LYS A 120 -3.96 -16.86 -6.21
N ALA A 121 -2.67 -17.05 -5.98
CA ALA A 121 -1.70 -17.28 -7.04
C ALA A 121 -1.94 -18.64 -7.69
N SER A 122 -1.56 -18.77 -8.97
CA SER A 122 -1.53 -20.06 -9.65
C SER A 122 -0.53 -21.00 -8.96
N GLY A 123 -0.61 -22.32 -9.22
CA GLY A 123 0.33 -23.31 -8.66
C GLY A 123 1.81 -23.00 -8.91
N ASN A 124 2.10 -22.22 -9.97
CA ASN A 124 3.45 -21.78 -10.33
C ASN A 124 3.84 -20.43 -9.69
N GLY A 125 3.10 -19.93 -8.70
CA GLY A 125 3.32 -18.61 -8.08
C GLY A 125 2.89 -17.41 -8.92
N MET A 126 2.29 -17.65 -10.09
CA MET A 126 1.85 -16.57 -10.98
C MET A 126 0.60 -15.87 -10.47
N VAL A 127 0.70 -14.58 -10.19
CA VAL A 127 -0.43 -13.70 -9.88
C VAL A 127 -0.95 -13.07 -11.16
N LYS A 128 -2.18 -13.44 -11.57
CA LYS A 128 -2.84 -12.89 -12.78
C LYS A 128 -3.45 -11.51 -12.56
N GLU A 129 -3.71 -11.15 -11.32
CA GLU A 129 -4.41 -9.92 -10.93
C GLU A 129 -3.41 -8.79 -10.69
N ASN A 130 -3.83 -7.54 -10.89
CA ASN A 130 -3.03 -6.36 -10.60
C ASN A 130 -3.70 -5.53 -9.50
N ALA A 131 -2.99 -4.51 -8.99
CA ALA A 131 -3.46 -3.71 -7.87
C ALA A 131 -4.52 -2.66 -8.25
N SER A 132 -5.01 -2.63 -9.49
CA SER A 132 -5.96 -1.59 -9.94
C SER A 132 -7.24 -1.53 -9.11
N LYS A 133 -7.76 -2.69 -8.68
CA LYS A 133 -9.00 -2.78 -7.89
C LYS A 133 -8.82 -2.28 -6.46
N ILE A 134 -7.65 -2.52 -5.87
CA ILE A 134 -7.35 -2.11 -4.48
C ILE A 134 -6.86 -0.66 -4.39
N THR A 135 -6.34 -0.10 -5.49
CA THR A 135 -5.88 1.31 -5.54
C THR A 135 -6.99 2.29 -5.89
N LYS A 136 -8.04 1.84 -6.60
CA LYS A 136 -9.19 2.67 -6.99
C LYS A 136 -10.39 2.55 -6.05
N GLY A 137 -10.37 1.61 -5.10
CA GLY A 137 -11.52 1.28 -4.27
C GLY A 137 -11.17 1.17 -2.79
N ASN A 138 -12.18 1.33 -1.94
CA ASN A 138 -12.05 1.10 -0.51
C ASN A 138 -12.03 -0.40 -0.21
N MET A 139 -11.10 -0.83 0.64
CA MET A 139 -11.04 -2.21 1.14
C MET A 139 -11.90 -2.36 2.39
N PRO A 140 -12.67 -3.46 2.53
CA PRO A 140 -13.46 -3.70 3.74
C PRO A 140 -12.55 -4.00 4.93
N LEU A 141 -12.91 -3.55 6.12
CA LEU A 141 -12.13 -3.85 7.33
C LEU A 141 -12.22 -5.33 7.72
N TYR A 142 -13.28 -6.03 7.32
CA TYR A 142 -13.56 -7.42 7.69
C TYR A 142 -13.94 -8.25 6.47
N LEU A 143 -13.44 -9.48 6.42
CA LEU A 143 -13.77 -10.49 5.41
C LEU A 143 -13.99 -11.86 6.06
N PRO A 144 -14.77 -12.76 5.45
CA PRO A 144 -14.81 -14.16 5.88
C PRO A 144 -13.43 -14.81 5.66
N CYS A 145 -12.94 -15.56 6.65
CA CYS A 145 -11.72 -16.35 6.49
C CYS A 145 -12.01 -17.59 5.63
N PRO A 146 -11.18 -17.93 4.63
CA PRO A 146 -11.31 -19.19 3.92
C PRO A 146 -11.12 -20.44 4.79
N CYS A 147 -10.52 -20.28 5.97
CA CYS A 147 -10.36 -21.34 6.97
C CYS A 147 -11.67 -21.79 7.64
N GLY A 148 -12.79 -21.11 7.34
CA GLY A 148 -14.13 -21.51 7.74
C GLY A 148 -14.91 -20.36 8.37
N LYS A 149 -15.70 -20.74 9.37
CA LYS A 149 -16.69 -19.93 10.08
C LYS A 149 -16.09 -18.89 11.05
N VAL A 150 -15.10 -18.12 10.58
CA VAL A 150 -14.45 -17.03 11.33
C VAL A 150 -14.22 -15.82 10.45
N VAL A 151 -14.15 -14.66 11.07
CA VAL A 151 -13.88 -13.39 10.40
C VAL A 151 -12.39 -13.11 10.46
N ALA A 152 -11.86 -12.62 9.35
CA ALA A 152 -10.53 -12.04 9.27
C ALA A 152 -10.65 -10.51 9.20
N GLN A 153 -9.72 -9.82 9.85
CA GLN A 153 -9.65 -8.36 9.86
C GLN A 153 -8.46 -7.91 9.03
N LEU A 154 -8.61 -6.79 8.31
CA LEU A 154 -7.48 -6.13 7.64
C LEU A 154 -6.50 -5.63 8.70
N MET A 155 -5.32 -6.26 8.75
CA MET A 155 -4.31 -5.99 9.77
C MET A 155 -3.07 -5.31 9.23
N ARG A 156 -2.70 -5.54 7.96
CA ARG A 156 -1.46 -5.01 7.39
C ARG A 156 -1.64 -4.60 5.93
N VAL A 157 -0.98 -3.52 5.54
CA VAL A 157 -0.79 -3.12 4.14
C VAL A 157 0.69 -3.18 3.83
N HIS A 158 1.03 -3.91 2.78
CA HIS A 158 2.39 -4.17 2.33
C HIS A 158 2.65 -3.30 1.11
N ILE A 159 3.75 -2.56 1.10
CA ILE A 159 4.15 -1.71 -0.02
C ILE A 159 5.61 -1.98 -0.34
N VAL A 160 5.90 -2.38 -1.58
CA VAL A 160 7.27 -2.49 -2.08
C VAL A 160 7.49 -1.38 -3.08
N THR A 161 8.34 -0.42 -2.73
CA THR A 161 8.66 0.73 -3.57
C THR A 161 9.68 0.35 -4.65
N PRO A 162 9.63 0.97 -5.85
CA PRO A 162 10.51 0.61 -6.95
C PRO A 162 11.91 1.18 -6.72
N LYS A 163 12.87 0.68 -7.51
CA LYS A 163 14.22 1.25 -7.60
C LYS A 163 14.25 2.59 -8.34
N ALA A 164 13.26 2.82 -9.20
CA ALA A 164 13.15 4.08 -9.94
C ALA A 164 12.90 5.25 -8.96
N PRO A 165 13.41 6.45 -9.27
CA PRO A 165 13.36 7.60 -8.37
C PRO A 165 11.98 8.25 -8.34
N VAL A 166 10.99 7.56 -7.76
CA VAL A 166 9.61 8.02 -7.64
C VAL A 166 9.25 8.31 -6.19
N HIS A 167 8.44 9.33 -6.00
CA HIS A 167 7.97 9.74 -4.67
C HIS A 167 6.69 8.97 -4.32
N VAL A 168 6.81 7.94 -3.48
CA VAL A 168 5.66 7.16 -3.01
C VAL A 168 5.22 7.70 -1.66
N THR A 169 3.95 8.00 -1.50
CA THR A 169 3.35 8.42 -0.23
C THR A 169 2.14 7.57 0.13
N ILE A 170 1.82 7.49 1.42
CA ILE A 170 0.61 6.85 1.92
C ILE A 170 -0.15 7.79 2.85
N ASP A 171 -1.48 7.75 2.77
CA ASP A 171 -2.38 8.53 3.61
C ASP A 171 -3.54 7.64 4.11
N PRO A 172 -3.27 6.76 5.09
CA PRO A 172 -4.22 5.73 5.50
C PRO A 172 -5.40 6.33 6.27
N LYS A 173 -6.60 5.97 5.83
CA LYS A 173 -7.88 6.38 6.41
C LYS A 173 -8.76 5.15 6.61
N VAL A 174 -9.35 5.01 7.80
CA VAL A 174 -10.23 3.89 8.11
C VAL A 174 -11.51 4.38 8.74
N ARG A 175 -12.64 3.88 8.23
CA ARG A 175 -13.96 4.08 8.81
C ARG A 175 -14.57 2.73 9.19
N PRO A 176 -14.52 2.34 10.48
CA PRO A 176 -14.95 1.01 10.94
C PRO A 176 -16.44 0.70 10.81
N ALA A 177 -17.30 1.72 10.82
CA ALA A 177 -18.75 1.58 10.76
C ALA A 177 -19.37 2.68 9.86
N PRO A 178 -20.64 2.56 9.44
CA PRO A 178 -21.33 3.65 8.75
C PRO A 178 -21.39 4.93 9.60
N ASN A 179 -21.71 6.05 8.96
CA ASN A 179 -21.98 7.31 9.67
C ASN A 179 -23.03 7.06 10.79
N PRO A 180 -22.86 7.63 11.99
CA PRO A 180 -21.96 8.73 12.36
C PRO A 180 -20.54 8.32 12.83
N CYS A 181 -20.01 7.16 12.40
CA CYS A 181 -18.64 6.75 12.73
C CYS A 181 -17.57 7.68 12.10
N PRO A 182 -16.60 8.19 12.88
CA PRO A 182 -15.55 9.06 12.36
C PRO A 182 -14.51 8.28 11.54
N ILE A 183 -13.69 9.01 10.79
CA ILE A 183 -12.59 8.46 10.00
C ILE A 183 -11.29 8.55 10.81
N PHE A 184 -10.72 7.41 11.16
CA PHE A 184 -9.46 7.29 11.89
C PHE A 184 -8.25 7.47 10.96
N VAL A 185 -7.22 8.11 11.49
CA VAL A 185 -5.98 8.47 10.77
C VAL A 185 -4.74 8.20 11.63
N THR A 186 -3.55 8.26 11.02
CA THR A 186 -2.25 8.06 11.70
C THR A 186 -1.75 9.24 12.53
N ALA A 187 -2.53 10.33 12.61
CA ALA A 187 -2.17 11.62 13.21
C ALA A 187 -1.09 12.44 12.48
N ASN A 188 -0.52 11.91 11.38
CA ASN A 188 0.34 12.70 10.50
C ASN A 188 -0.48 13.76 9.74
N GLN A 189 -0.02 15.00 9.76
CA GLN A 189 -0.67 16.11 9.06
C GLN A 189 -0.51 16.03 7.53
N LYS A 190 0.53 15.35 7.06
CA LYS A 190 0.85 15.17 5.63
C LYS A 190 0.96 13.68 5.31
N PRO A 191 0.67 13.27 4.05
CA PRO A 191 0.96 11.92 3.60
C PRO A 191 2.39 11.49 3.93
N ILE A 192 2.55 10.25 4.35
CA ILE A 192 3.83 9.71 4.81
C ILE A 192 4.63 9.26 3.60
N ALA A 193 5.80 9.86 3.38
CA ALA A 193 6.71 9.48 2.31
C ALA A 193 7.45 8.17 2.62
N LEU A 194 7.51 7.28 1.63
CA LEU A 194 8.23 6.01 1.70
C LEU A 194 9.57 6.13 0.98
N SER A 195 10.61 5.51 1.54
CA SER A 195 11.90 5.43 0.88
C SER A 195 11.85 4.55 -0.37
N GLN A 196 12.71 4.83 -1.34
CA GLN A 196 12.85 4.06 -2.58
C GLN A 196 13.47 2.70 -2.32
N SER A 197 13.25 1.75 -3.24
CA SER A 197 13.83 0.40 -3.21
C SER A 197 13.68 -0.31 -1.85
N ALA A 198 12.55 -0.14 -1.19
CA ALA A 198 12.31 -0.61 0.16
C ALA A 198 10.98 -1.36 0.28
N TYR A 199 10.92 -2.26 1.26
CA TYR A 199 9.70 -2.97 1.64
C TYR A 199 9.16 -2.38 2.95
N TRP A 200 7.94 -1.84 2.88
CA TRP A 200 7.22 -1.22 3.97
C TRP A 200 6.00 -2.02 4.37
N VAL A 201 5.71 -2.04 5.67
CA VAL A 201 4.50 -2.65 6.23
C VAL A 201 3.82 -1.61 7.13
N LEU A 202 2.61 -1.21 6.76
CA LEU A 202 1.70 -0.45 7.61
C LEU A 202 0.82 -1.45 8.38
N ARG A 203 0.94 -1.49 9.70
CA ARG A 203 0.05 -2.22 10.60
C ARG A 203 -1.10 -1.32 11.03
N LEU A 204 -2.31 -1.84 10.84
CA LEU A 204 -3.55 -1.18 11.22
C LEU A 204 -3.93 -1.51 12.67
N PRO A 205 -4.69 -0.63 13.33
CA PRO A 205 -5.28 -0.90 14.63
C PRO A 205 -6.17 -2.16 14.63
N PHE A 206 -6.06 -2.96 15.69
CA PHE A 206 -6.98 -4.08 15.93
C PHE A 206 -8.36 -3.59 16.41
N VAL A 207 -8.36 -2.57 17.27
CA VAL A 207 -9.57 -1.94 17.80
C VAL A 207 -9.54 -0.46 17.44
N TYR A 208 -10.68 0.06 16.99
CA TYR A 208 -10.87 1.48 16.69
C TYR A 208 -11.76 2.10 17.75
N ALA A 209 -11.27 3.09 18.48
CA ALA A 209 -12.02 3.70 19.57
C ALA A 209 -11.79 5.21 19.67
N THR A 210 -12.88 5.91 19.95
CA THR A 210 -12.88 7.28 20.45
C THR A 210 -12.98 7.27 21.99
N ASP A 211 -12.97 8.46 22.58
CA ASP A 211 -13.34 8.69 23.98
C ASP A 211 -14.76 8.20 24.33
N ARG A 212 -15.68 8.26 23.36
CA ARG A 212 -17.11 7.94 23.56
C ARG A 212 -17.51 6.55 23.14
N ASN A 213 -16.83 5.93 22.18
CA ASN A 213 -17.28 4.68 21.59
C ASN A 213 -16.13 3.78 21.11
N CYS A 214 -16.37 2.47 21.16
CA CYS A 214 -15.49 1.44 20.63
C CYS A 214 -16.16 0.76 19.43
N TYR A 215 -15.52 0.82 18.27
CA TYR A 215 -15.99 0.21 17.04
C TYR A 215 -15.36 -1.17 16.88
N ALA A 216 -16.05 -2.17 17.43
CA ALA A 216 -15.69 -3.58 17.27
C ALA A 216 -16.29 -4.18 15.99
N SER A 217 -15.91 -5.43 15.69
CA SER A 217 -16.46 -6.15 14.54
C SER A 217 -17.99 -6.24 14.62
N PRO A 218 -18.71 -5.98 13.51
CA PRO A 218 -20.16 -6.00 13.48
C PRO A 218 -20.76 -7.29 14.06
N PRO A 219 -21.84 -7.22 14.88
CA PRO A 219 -22.43 -8.39 15.53
C PRO A 219 -22.90 -9.47 14.55
N HIS A 220 -23.33 -9.09 13.35
CA HIS A 220 -23.77 -10.04 12.32
C HIS A 220 -22.61 -10.89 11.78
N LEU A 221 -21.38 -10.37 11.77
CA LEU A 221 -20.19 -11.14 11.43
C LEU A 221 -19.81 -12.15 12.53
N LYS A 222 -20.24 -11.92 13.78
CA LYS A 222 -20.08 -12.89 14.88
C LYS A 222 -21.03 -14.08 14.79
N LYS A 223 -22.07 -14.01 13.93
CA LYS A 223 -23.01 -15.12 13.66
C LYS A 223 -22.48 -16.14 12.66
N LEU A 224 -21.32 -15.89 12.04
CA LEU A 224 -20.64 -16.85 11.19
C LEU A 224 -20.07 -18.04 11.97
N LYS A 225 -20.51 -18.34 13.21
CA LYS A 225 -20.04 -19.47 14.03
C LYS A 225 -20.62 -20.81 13.57
#